data_AF-A0AA92V5X6-F1
#
_entry.id   AF-A0AA92V5X6-F1
#
_cell.length_a   1.000
_cell.length_b   1.000
_cell.length_c   1.000
_cell.angle_alpha   90.00
_cell.angle_beta   90.00
_cell.angle_gamma   90.00
#
_symmetry.space_group_name_H-M   'P 1'
#
loop_
_entity.id
_entity.type
_entity.pdbx_description
1 polymer ?
#
loop_
_entity_poly.entity_id
_entity_poly.type
_entity_poly.pdbx_seq_one_letter_code
_entity_poly.pdbx_strand_id
1 'polypeptide(L)'
;MYLSYDISVPLAYINQNGDIGFIVELETVEDLEYIRSCDEIFASGQCGSFVPKNIKNEVKCFLEEEQGEQMFMTYLGKNGYAFECFHDLKHRVELIVPCNLINKFKVTSITPVHYSKEIENFVVESSISKTI
;
A
#
# COMPACT_ATOMS: atom_id res chain seq x y z
N MET A 1 6.13 -2.43 -1.99
CA MET A 1 5.11 -3.20 -1.24
C MET A 1 4.00 -2.23 -0.87
N TYR A 2 2.74 -2.58 -1.08
CA TYR A 2 1.59 -1.72 -0.75
C TYR A 2 0.93 -2.28 0.51
N LEU A 3 0.70 -1.42 1.49
CA LEU A 3 0.13 -1.77 2.79
C LEU A 3 -1.06 -0.85 3.09
N SER A 4 -1.92 -1.26 4.01
CA SER A 4 -2.95 -0.38 4.57
C SER A 4 -3.26 -0.78 6.01
N TYR A 5 -3.73 0.20 6.79
CA TYR A 5 -4.26 -0.03 8.13
C TYR A 5 -5.70 -0.57 8.10
N ASP A 6 -6.42 -0.34 6.99
CA ASP A 6 -7.79 -0.79 6.80
C ASP A 6 -7.79 -2.02 5.87
N ILE A 7 -8.24 -3.17 6.38
CA ILE A 7 -8.28 -4.44 5.64
C ILE A 7 -9.12 -4.36 4.34
N SER A 8 -10.07 -3.43 4.27
CA SER A 8 -10.89 -3.23 3.08
C SER A 8 -10.12 -2.70 1.86
N VAL A 9 -8.89 -2.16 2.07
CA VAL A 9 -7.98 -1.74 1.00
C VAL A 9 -7.29 -2.94 0.34
N PRO A 10 -6.49 -3.78 1.05
CA PRO A 10 -5.84 -4.94 0.44
C PRO A 10 -6.84 -5.96 -0.13
N LEU A 11 -8.03 -6.09 0.46
CA LEU A 11 -9.11 -6.91 -0.09
C LEU A 11 -9.53 -6.47 -1.51
N ALA A 12 -9.47 -5.17 -1.82
CA ALA A 12 -9.82 -4.65 -3.14
C ALA A 12 -8.82 -5.10 -4.24
N TYR A 13 -7.62 -5.55 -3.86
CA TYR A 13 -6.60 -6.07 -4.79
C TYR A 13 -6.67 -7.57 -5.01
N ILE A 14 -7.42 -8.31 -4.20
CA ILE A 14 -7.54 -9.76 -4.35
C ILE A 14 -8.55 -10.07 -5.46
N ASN A 15 -8.13 -10.92 -6.41
CA ASN A 15 -8.93 -11.33 -7.55
C ASN A 15 -10.24 -11.99 -7.10
N GLN A 16 -11.37 -11.38 -7.45
CA GLN A 16 -12.71 -11.91 -7.14
C GLN A 16 -13.12 -13.08 -8.04
N ASN A 17 -12.29 -13.48 -9.01
CA ASN A 17 -12.60 -14.56 -9.95
C ASN A 17 -12.40 -15.98 -9.38
N GLY A 18 -12.29 -16.13 -8.06
CA GLY A 18 -12.20 -17.43 -7.39
C GLY A 18 -10.79 -17.94 -7.12
N ASP A 19 -9.74 -17.15 -7.39
CA ASP A 19 -8.40 -17.48 -6.92
C ASP A 19 -8.30 -17.25 -5.41
N ILE A 20 -7.45 -18.03 -4.72
CA ILE A 20 -7.14 -17.78 -3.31
C ILE A 20 -6.16 -16.62 -3.24
N GLY A 21 -6.58 -15.52 -2.62
CA GLY A 21 -5.70 -14.44 -2.20
C GLY A 21 -5.23 -14.64 -0.75
N PHE A 22 -4.31 -13.78 -0.32
CA PHE A 22 -3.80 -13.78 1.05
C PHE A 22 -3.78 -12.36 1.60
N ILE A 23 -4.30 -12.19 2.81
CA ILE A 23 -4.06 -11.00 3.62
C ILE A 23 -2.87 -11.32 4.52
N VAL A 24 -1.81 -10.54 4.38
CA VAL A 24 -0.60 -10.67 5.20
C VAL A 24 -0.58 -9.52 6.19
N GLU A 25 -0.69 -9.84 7.48
CA GLU A 25 -0.54 -8.85 8.54
C GLU A 25 0.94 -8.70 8.87
N LEU A 26 1.37 -7.44 8.99
CA LEU A 26 2.74 -7.07 9.28
C LEU A 26 2.79 -6.22 10.55
N GLU A 27 3.87 -6.36 11.30
CA GLU A 27 4.22 -5.47 12.40
C GLU A 27 5.58 -4.84 12.11
N THR A 28 5.69 -3.53 12.31
CA THR A 28 6.95 -2.79 12.22
C THR A 28 7.87 -3.20 13.36
N VAL A 29 9.09 -3.62 13.06
CA VAL A 29 10.10 -3.99 14.08
C VAL A 29 11.02 -2.83 14.45
N GLU A 30 10.98 -1.77 13.65
CA GLU A 30 11.68 -0.51 13.84
C GLU A 30 10.84 0.63 13.26
N ASP A 31 11.15 1.86 13.65
CA ASP A 31 10.45 3.03 13.15
C ASP A 31 10.59 3.15 11.63
N LEU A 32 9.45 3.38 10.97
CA LEU A 32 9.36 3.62 9.54
C LEU A 32 8.99 5.08 9.30
N GLU A 33 9.96 5.83 8.81
CA GLU A 33 9.71 7.17 8.31
C GLU A 33 8.88 7.12 7.03
N TYR A 34 7.96 8.06 6.88
CA TYR A 34 7.13 8.16 5.69
C TYR A 34 6.76 9.60 5.38
N ILE A 35 6.57 9.89 4.10
CA ILE A 35 6.04 11.17 3.63
C ILE A 35 4.57 10.94 3.27
N ARG A 36 3.70 11.75 3.87
CA ARG A 36 2.27 11.74 3.58
C ARG A 36 1.92 12.80 2.55
N SER A 37 1.22 12.39 1.49
CA SER A 37 0.55 13.31 0.57
C SER A 37 -0.96 13.23 0.76
N CYS A 38 -1.61 14.39 0.81
CA CYS A 38 -3.06 14.53 0.89
C CYS A 38 -3.67 14.98 -0.46
N ASP A 39 -2.96 14.74 -1.56
CA ASP A 39 -3.44 15.14 -2.88
C ASP A 39 -4.59 14.24 -3.38
N GLU A 40 -5.68 14.87 -3.81
CA GLU A 40 -6.90 14.19 -4.27
C GLU A 40 -6.73 13.40 -5.57
N ILE A 41 -5.62 13.59 -6.29
CA ILE A 41 -5.32 12.79 -7.49
C ILE A 41 -5.22 11.29 -7.16
N PHE A 42 -4.80 10.96 -5.94
CA PHE A 42 -4.72 9.58 -5.48
C PHE A 42 -6.10 9.02 -5.11
N ALA A 43 -6.95 9.82 -4.45
CA ALA A 43 -8.32 9.42 -4.09
C ALA A 43 -9.19 9.14 -5.33
N SER A 44 -8.99 9.90 -6.41
CA SER A 44 -9.75 9.78 -7.65
C SER A 44 -9.26 8.67 -8.59
N GLY A 45 -8.17 7.98 -8.26
CA GLY A 45 -7.56 6.98 -9.14
C GLY A 45 -6.99 7.57 -10.44
N GLN A 46 -6.84 8.90 -10.52
CA GLN A 46 -6.33 9.60 -11.69
C GLN A 46 -4.80 9.61 -11.74
N CYS A 47 -4.13 9.14 -10.68
CA CYS A 47 -2.70 8.91 -10.68
C CYS A 47 -2.39 7.72 -11.61
N GLY A 48 -2.05 8.02 -12.86
CA GLY A 48 -1.62 7.02 -13.85
C GLY A 48 -0.21 6.47 -13.56
N SER A 49 0.48 6.00 -14.60
CA SER A 49 1.80 5.36 -14.47
C SER A 49 2.95 6.29 -14.04
N PHE A 50 2.69 7.59 -13.89
CA PHE A 50 3.71 8.59 -13.57
C PHE A 50 3.32 9.41 -12.35
N VAL A 51 4.30 9.68 -11.49
CA VAL A 51 4.10 10.54 -10.32
C VAL A 51 3.99 12.00 -10.77
N PRO A 52 2.87 12.69 -10.45
CA PRO A 52 2.65 14.08 -10.85
C PRO A 52 3.69 15.07 -10.29
N LYS A 53 3.88 16.20 -10.97
CA LYS A 53 4.90 17.20 -10.62
C LYS A 53 4.66 17.83 -9.23
N ASN A 54 3.41 18.08 -8.87
CA ASN A 54 3.01 18.55 -7.54
C ASN A 54 3.49 17.59 -6.44
N ILE A 55 3.30 16.28 -6.61
CA ILE A 55 3.78 15.28 -5.64
C ILE A 55 5.31 15.26 -5.55
N LYS A 56 6.00 15.36 -6.69
CA LYS A 56 7.47 15.47 -6.69
C LYS A 56 7.94 16.71 -5.95
N ASN A 57 7.22 17.83 -6.07
CA ASN A 57 7.53 19.05 -5.35
C ASN A 57 7.28 18.93 -3.85
N GLU A 58 6.19 18.28 -3.42
CA GLU A 58 5.93 18.00 -2.00
C GLU A 58 7.08 17.21 -1.38
N VAL A 59 7.49 16.13 -2.04
CA VAL A 59 8.62 15.31 -1.58
C VAL A 59 9.92 16.09 -1.60
N LYS A 60 10.18 16.91 -2.64
CA LYS A 60 11.36 17.78 -2.69
C LYS A 60 11.38 18.78 -1.53
N CYS A 61 10.25 19.40 -1.21
CA CYS A 61 10.15 20.34 -0.09
C CYS A 61 10.41 19.65 1.25
N PHE A 62 10.02 18.38 1.38
CA PHE A 62 10.24 17.60 2.60
C PHE A 62 11.69 17.11 2.75
N LEU A 63 12.29 16.59 1.66
CA LEU A 63 13.64 16.01 1.68
C LEU A 63 14.75 17.01 1.38
N GLU A 64 14.41 18.22 0.92
CA GLU A 64 15.33 19.24 0.43
C GLU A 64 16.27 18.76 -0.71
N GLU A 65 15.96 17.60 -1.32
CA GLU A 65 16.70 16.96 -2.42
C GLU A 65 15.77 16.78 -3.64
N GLU A 66 16.33 16.87 -4.84
CA GLU A 66 15.59 16.58 -6.08
C GLU A 66 15.68 15.09 -6.44
N GLN A 67 14.55 14.52 -6.86
CA GLN A 67 14.48 13.14 -7.37
C GLN A 67 15.41 12.88 -8.57
N GLY A 68 15.62 13.89 -9.43
CA GLY A 68 16.32 13.73 -10.70
C GLY A 68 15.64 12.71 -11.63
N GLU A 69 16.45 11.88 -12.29
CA GLU A 69 15.99 10.83 -13.22
C GLU A 69 15.61 9.51 -12.53
N GLN A 70 15.82 9.39 -11.21
CA GLN A 70 15.56 8.15 -10.48
C GLN A 70 14.07 7.81 -10.46
N MET A 71 13.71 6.52 -10.44
CA MET A 71 12.33 6.10 -10.19
C MET A 71 11.89 6.55 -8.79
N PHE A 72 10.65 7.03 -8.65
CA PHE A 72 10.17 7.69 -7.43
C PHE A 72 10.33 6.83 -6.16
N MET A 73 9.90 5.56 -6.20
CA MET A 73 10.05 4.67 -5.04
C MET A 73 11.51 4.30 -4.74
N THR A 74 12.38 4.27 -5.75
CA THR A 74 13.82 4.07 -5.54
C THR A 74 14.44 5.28 -4.84
N TYR A 75 14.06 6.48 -5.26
CA TYR A 75 14.49 7.74 -4.65
C TYR A 75 14.05 7.84 -3.18
N LEU A 76 12.78 7.53 -2.89
CA LEU A 76 12.28 7.50 -1.51
C LEU A 76 12.99 6.44 -0.66
N GLY A 77 13.19 5.24 -1.21
CA GLY A 77 13.91 4.16 -0.56
C GLY A 77 15.34 4.52 -0.19
N LYS A 78 16.08 5.17 -1.10
CA LYS A 78 17.44 5.68 -0.84
C LYS A 78 17.46 6.66 0.34
N ASN A 79 16.41 7.47 0.49
CA ASN A 79 16.27 8.44 1.56
C ASN A 79 15.67 7.86 2.85
N GLY A 80 15.27 6.58 2.84
CA GLY A 80 14.73 5.92 4.03
C GLY A 80 13.25 6.16 4.29
N TYR A 81 12.50 6.67 3.31
CA TYR A 81 11.08 7.02 3.47
C TYR A 81 10.15 6.08 2.70
N ALA A 82 9.04 5.70 3.32
CA ALA A 82 7.84 5.23 2.63
C ALA A 82 6.97 6.41 2.15
N PHE A 83 5.91 6.11 1.41
CA PHE A 83 4.96 7.11 0.93
C PHE A 83 3.53 6.74 1.31
N GLU A 84 2.83 7.64 1.99
CA GLU A 84 1.41 7.46 2.35
C GLU A 84 0.54 8.37 1.49
N CYS A 85 -0.51 7.82 0.89
CA CYS A 85 -1.47 8.56 0.08
C CYS A 85 -2.88 7.96 0.18
N PHE A 86 -3.85 8.65 -0.41
CA PHE A 86 -5.21 8.12 -0.51
C PHE A 86 -5.30 6.96 -1.49
N HIS A 87 -6.10 5.96 -1.16
CA HIS A 87 -6.42 4.82 -2.00
C HIS A 87 -7.70 5.08 -2.82
N ASP A 88 -8.66 5.80 -2.24
CA ASP A 88 -9.98 5.97 -2.84
C ASP A 88 -10.69 7.27 -2.42
N LEU A 89 -11.88 7.48 -2.98
CA LEU A 89 -12.77 8.62 -2.71
C LEU A 89 -13.33 8.65 -1.27
N LYS A 90 -13.13 7.60 -0.48
CA LYS A 90 -13.44 7.59 0.97
C LYS A 90 -12.24 8.02 1.81
N HIS A 91 -11.15 8.43 1.16
CA HIS A 91 -9.89 8.81 1.79
C HIS A 91 -9.32 7.70 2.68
N ARG A 92 -9.61 6.43 2.35
CA ARG A 92 -8.84 5.31 2.93
C ARG A 92 -7.40 5.47 2.48
N VAL A 93 -6.45 5.11 3.34
CA VAL A 93 -5.02 5.33 3.08
C VAL A 93 -4.34 4.05 2.65
N GLU A 94 -3.36 4.20 1.78
CA GLU A 94 -2.38 3.18 1.45
C GLU A 94 -0.97 3.69 1.73
N LEU A 95 -0.11 2.79 2.17
CA LEU A 95 1.30 3.03 2.43
C LEU A 95 2.13 2.23 1.44
N ILE A 96 2.92 2.93 0.63
CA ILE A 96 3.79 2.37 -0.40
C ILE A 96 5.22 2.34 0.15
N VAL A 97 5.71 1.13 0.37
CA VAL A 97 7.03 0.86 0.98
C VAL A 97 8.03 0.45 -0.11
N PRO A 98 9.14 1.19 -0.29
CA PRO A 98 10.29 0.78 -1.10
C PRO A 98 10.83 -0.61 -0.71
N CYS A 99 11.35 -1.36 -1.68
CA CYS A 99 11.80 -2.73 -1.44
C CYS A 99 12.93 -2.84 -0.40
N ASN A 100 13.81 -1.84 -0.34
CA ASN A 100 14.92 -1.80 0.61
C ASN A 100 14.49 -1.45 2.05
N LEU A 101 13.22 -1.12 2.28
CA LEU A 101 12.65 -0.88 3.62
C LEU A 101 11.74 -2.03 4.09
N ILE A 102 11.60 -3.12 3.31
CA ILE A 102 10.76 -4.27 3.68
C ILE A 102 11.31 -4.99 4.92
N ASN A 103 12.63 -4.96 5.13
CA ASN A 103 13.28 -5.54 6.30
C ASN A 103 12.84 -4.90 7.63
N LYS A 104 12.13 -3.76 7.61
CA LYS A 104 11.54 -3.11 8.78
C LYS A 104 10.26 -3.79 9.28
N PHE A 105 9.82 -4.85 8.62
CA PHE A 105 8.58 -5.54 8.93
C PHE A 105 8.83 -7.01 9.26
N LYS A 106 8.04 -7.54 10.19
CA LYS A 106 7.87 -8.98 10.39
C LYS A 106 6.43 -9.37 10.04
N VAL A 107 6.27 -10.56 9.46
CA VAL A 107 4.95 -11.15 9.24
C VAL A 107 4.42 -11.65 10.57
N THR A 108 3.20 -11.24 10.92
CA THR A 108 2.52 -11.67 12.15
C THR A 108 1.41 -12.68 11.87
N SER A 109 0.73 -12.55 10.73
CA SER A 109 -0.26 -13.53 10.28
C SER A 109 -0.38 -13.57 8.75
N ILE A 110 -0.84 -14.71 8.26
CA ILE A 110 -1.20 -14.90 6.86
C ILE A 110 -2.58 -15.55 6.85
N THR A 111 -3.57 -14.82 6.34
CA THR A 111 -4.96 -15.28 6.25
C THR A 111 -5.33 -15.53 4.79
N PRO A 112 -5.67 -16.77 4.40
CA PRO A 112 -6.20 -17.02 3.06
C PRO A 112 -7.59 -16.39 2.94
N VAL A 113 -7.83 -15.75 1.80
CA VAL A 113 -9.11 -15.17 1.43
C VAL A 113 -9.54 -15.78 0.11
N HIS A 114 -10.74 -16.35 0.11
CA HIS A 114 -11.36 -16.87 -1.09
C HIS A 114 -12.71 -16.18 -1.28
N TYR A 115 -12.93 -15.64 -2.47
CA TYR A 115 -14.23 -15.12 -2.85
C TYR A 115 -15.06 -16.28 -3.38
N SER A 116 -16.04 -16.73 -2.59
CA SER A 116 -17.04 -17.68 -3.06
C SER A 116 -18.06 -16.95 -3.92
N LYS A 117 -18.36 -17.52 -5.10
CA LYS A 117 -19.29 -16.95 -6.07
C LYS A 117 -20.70 -17.47 -5.79
N GLU A 118 -21.26 -17.17 -4.63
CA GLU A 118 -22.65 -17.53 -4.33
C GLU A 118 -23.59 -16.37 -4.68
N ILE A 119 -24.31 -16.54 -5.80
CA ILE A 119 -25.55 -15.85 -6.20
C ILE A 119 -25.54 -14.32 -5.96
N GLU A 120 -25.12 -13.58 -6.99
CA GLU A 120 -25.21 -12.11 -7.15
C GLU A 120 -24.49 -11.23 -6.12
N ASN A 121 -23.87 -11.76 -5.05
CA ASN A 121 -23.08 -10.98 -4.09
C ASN A 121 -21.79 -11.72 -3.72
N PHE A 122 -20.63 -11.05 -3.82
CA PHE A 122 -19.36 -11.60 -3.33
C PHE A 122 -19.33 -11.58 -1.79
N VAL A 123 -19.19 -12.75 -1.18
CA VAL A 123 -19.01 -12.89 0.28
C VAL A 123 -17.54 -13.23 0.56
N VAL A 124 -16.94 -12.58 1.55
CA VAL A 124 -15.57 -12.86 2.00
C VAL A 124 -15.62 -14.00 3.02
N GLU A 125 -15.11 -15.17 2.64
CA GLU A 125 -14.88 -16.27 3.57
C GLU A 125 -13.42 -16.24 4.02
N SER A 126 -13.20 -16.04 5.33
CA SER A 126 -11.87 -16.14 5.95
C SER A 126 -11.77 -17.45 6.73
N SER A 127 -10.77 -18.26 6.40
CA SER A 127 -10.43 -19.47 7.16
C SER A 127 -9.22 -19.17 8.01
N ILE A 128 -9.42 -18.90 9.31
CA ILE A 128 -8.31 -18.64 10.24
C ILE A 128 -7.65 -19.99 10.57
N SER A 129 -6.57 -20.33 9.84
CA SER A 129 -5.65 -21.38 10.27
C SER A 129 -4.54 -20.74 11.09
N LYS A 130 -4.68 -20.73 12.42
CA LYS A 130 -3.56 -20.36 13.30
C LYS A 130 -2.53 -21.50 13.25
N THR A 131 -1.45 -21.28 12.51
CA THR A 131 -0.25 -22.12 12.63
C THR A 131 0.96 -21.20 12.77
N ILE A 132 1.52 -21.16 13.99
CA ILE A 132 2.95 -20.92 14.24
C ILE A 132 3.42 -22.13 15.04
#